data_AF-A0A7X2SX94-F1
#
_entry.id   AF-A0A7X2SX94-F1
#
_cell.length_a   1.000
_cell.length_b   1.000
_cell.length_c   1.000
_cell.angle_alpha   90.00
_cell.angle_beta   90.00
_cell.angle_gamma   90.00
#
_symmetry.space_group_name_H-M   'P 1'
#
loop_
_entity.id
_entity.type
_entity.pdbx_description
1 polymer ?
#
loop_
_entity_poly.entity_id
_entity_poly.type
_entity_poly.pdbx_seq_one_letter_code
_entity_poly.pdbx_strand_id
1 'polypeptide(L)' 'MPKNESLTGPSPLSTLTLQRGASRGLSEQLRQLIEQAIGEGRLQPGARLPSCRDLAAQLGVARGTVRASYDMLV' A
#
# COMPACT_ATOMS: atom_id res chain seq x y z
N MET A 1 -16.02 10.67 -16.91
CA MET A 1 -14.55 10.53 -16.98
C MET A 1 -14.19 9.13 -16.47
N PRO A 2 -13.51 8.27 -17.24
CA PRO A 2 -13.76 6.83 -17.17
C PRO A 2 -12.79 6.03 -16.26
N LYS A 3 -13.38 5.08 -15.52
CA LYS A 3 -12.97 3.67 -15.35
C LYS A 3 -11.76 3.32 -14.44
N ASN A 4 -11.95 3.36 -13.13
CA ASN A 4 -11.28 2.41 -12.21
C ASN A 4 -12.34 1.50 -11.58
N GLU A 5 -12.72 0.50 -12.36
CA GLU A 5 -13.68 -0.55 -12.01
C GLU A 5 -13.29 -1.20 -10.68
N SER A 6 -14.21 -1.10 -9.72
CA SER A 6 -14.53 -2.10 -8.71
C SER A 6 -13.38 -2.93 -8.17
N LEU A 7 -12.62 -2.37 -7.23
CA LEU A 7 -12.14 -3.15 -6.07
C LEU A 7 -12.96 -2.76 -4.85
N THR A 8 -14.29 -2.92 -4.94
CA THR A 8 -15.22 -2.99 -3.79
C THR A 8 -15.11 -4.37 -3.12
N GLY A 9 -13.90 -4.90 -3.04
CA GLY A 9 -13.53 -5.96 -2.11
C GLY A 9 -12.65 -5.35 -1.03
N PRO A 10 -12.60 -5.91 0.19
CA PRO A 10 -11.65 -5.46 1.21
C PRO A 10 -10.25 -5.50 0.58
N SER A 11 -9.63 -4.34 0.38
CA SER A 11 -8.28 -4.31 -0.17
C SER A 11 -7.39 -5.02 0.84
N PRO A 12 -6.56 -6.01 0.44
CA PRO A 12 -5.73 -6.76 1.39
C PRO A 12 -4.76 -5.84 2.15
N LEU A 13 -4.51 -4.66 1.60
CA LEU A 13 -3.65 -3.64 2.18
C LEU A 13 -4.37 -2.72 3.20
N SER A 14 -5.70 -2.71 3.29
CA SER A 14 -6.43 -1.84 4.25
C SER A 14 -6.13 -2.19 5.71
N THR A 15 -5.75 -3.43 5.98
CA THR A 15 -5.40 -3.94 7.32
C THR A 15 -3.98 -3.53 7.76
N LEU A 16 -3.16 -3.00 6.84
CA LEU A 16 -1.79 -2.64 7.18
C LEU A 16 -1.77 -1.42 8.12
N THR A 17 -1.23 -1.62 9.32
CA THR A 17 -1.16 -0.58 10.33
C THR A 17 0.22 0.07 10.31
N LEU A 18 0.26 1.39 10.12
CA LEU A 18 1.52 2.17 10.11
C LEU A 18 1.77 2.80 11.47
N GLN A 19 2.99 2.63 11.99
CA GLN A 19 3.41 3.17 13.28
C GLN A 19 4.13 4.51 13.08
N ARG A 20 3.37 5.61 13.18
CA ARG A 20 3.88 7.00 13.06
C ARG A 20 4.93 7.41 14.11
N GLY A 21 5.12 6.62 15.17
CA GLY A 21 6.11 6.85 16.23
C GLY A 21 7.30 5.89 16.21
N ALA A 22 7.40 4.99 15.23
CA ALA A 22 8.55 4.09 15.12
C ALA A 22 9.77 4.84 14.55
N SER A 23 10.98 4.41 14.92
CA SER A 23 12.24 4.99 14.42
C SER A 23 12.43 4.85 12.90
N ARG A 24 11.63 4.02 12.23
CA ARG A 24 11.60 3.87 10.77
C ARG A 24 10.59 4.83 10.13
N GLY A 25 10.96 5.42 8.99
CA GLY A 25 10.06 6.26 8.20
C GLY A 25 8.80 5.49 7.75
N LEU A 26 7.69 6.21 7.58
CA LEU A 26 6.41 5.61 7.15
C LEU A 26 6.51 4.89 5.80
N SER A 27 7.36 5.38 4.89
CA SER A 27 7.59 4.79 3.57
C SER A 27 8.26 3.42 3.65
N GLU A 28 9.26 3.29 4.54
CA GLU A 28 9.94 2.03 4.86
C GLU A 28 8.97 1.02 5.49
N GLN A 29 8.19 1.47 6.47
CA GLN A 29 7.18 0.61 7.11
C GLN A 29 6.15 0.11 6.09
N LEU A 30 5.67 1.01 5.22
CA LEU A 30 4.70 0.66 4.19
C LEU A 30 5.30 -0.32 3.16
N ARG A 31 6.55 -0.12 2.74
CA ARG A 31 7.27 -1.08 1.89
C ARG A 31 7.32 -2.46 2.53
N GLN A 32 7.76 -2.56 3.79
CA GLN A 32 7.85 -3.84 4.49
C GLN A 32 6.48 -4.51 4.63
N LEU A 33 5.44 -3.74 4.97
CA LEU A 33 4.08 -4.27 5.10
C LEU A 33 3.54 -4.79 3.76
N ILE A 34 3.85 -4.12 2.64
CA ILE A 34 3.51 -4.59 1.30
C ILE A 34 4.28 -5.88 0.97
N GLU A 35 5.59 -5.94 1.23
CA GLU A 35 6.39 -7.16 1.02
C GLU A 35 5.87 -8.34 1.86
N GLN A 36 5.51 -8.09 3.12
CA GLN A 36 4.93 -9.12 4.00
C GLN A 36 3.58 -9.60 3.44
N ALA A 37 2.70 -8.70 3.00
CA ALA A 37 1.43 -9.07 2.41
C ALA A 37 1.59 -9.87 1.09
N ILE A 38 2.62 -9.57 0.30
CA ILE A 38 2.98 -10.35 -0.88
C ILE A 38 3.51 -11.74 -0.47
N GLY A 39 4.42 -11.79 0.51
CA GLY A 39 4.98 -13.04 1.04
C GLY A 39 3.96 -13.96 1.69
N GLU A 40 2.93 -13.41 2.34
CA GLU A 40 1.78 -14.14 2.89
C GLU A 40 0.79 -14.60 1.81
N GLY A 41 1.00 -14.25 0.54
CA GLY A 41 0.10 -14.60 -0.57
C GLY A 41 -1.21 -13.80 -0.60
N ARG A 42 -1.33 -12.74 0.22
CA ARG A 42 -2.48 -11.81 0.19
C ARG A 42 -2.45 -10.93 -1.06
N LEU A 43 -1.27 -10.72 -1.63
CA LEU A 43 -1.06 -10.08 -2.92
C LEU A 43 -0.25 -11.00 -3.81
N GLN A 44 -0.84 -11.41 -4.93
CA GLN A 44 -0.11 -12.19 -5.92
C GLN A 44 0.94 -11.29 -6.59
N PRO A 45 2.18 -11.76 -6.81
CA PRO A 45 3.16 -11.03 -7.61
C PRO A 45 2.59 -10.75 -9.01
N GLY A 46 2.51 -9.49 -9.39
CA GLY A 46 1.84 -9.04 -10.64
C GLY A 46 0.35 -8.72 -10.50
N ALA A 47 -0.26 -8.92 -9.33
CA ALA A 47 -1.59 -8.39 -9.04
C ALA A 47 -1.57 -6.86 -9.14
N ARG A 48 -2.61 -6.31 -9.75
CA ARG A 48 -2.71 -4.87 -9.98
C ARG A 48 -2.76 -4.14 -8.63
N LEU A 49 -1.66 -3.48 -8.28
CA LEU A 49 -1.58 -2.67 -7.06
C LEU A 49 -2.65 -1.58 -7.09
N PRO A 50 -3.29 -1.27 -5.95
CA PRO A 50 -4.19 -0.13 -5.87
C PRO A 50 -3.42 1.16 -6.18
N SER A 51 -4.13 2.14 -6.76
CA SER A 51 -3.55 3.45 -7.02
C SER A 51 -2.99 4.05 -5.74
N CYS A 52 -1.83 4.72 -5.81
CA CYS A 52 -1.24 5.38 -4.64
C CYS A 52 -2.22 6.31 -3.93
N ARG A 53 -3.16 6.89 -4.69
CA ARG A 53 -4.20 7.78 -4.19
C ARG A 53 -5.24 7.05 -3.33
N ASP A 54 -5.72 5.89 -3.77
CA ASP A 54 -6.69 5.08 -3.03
C ASP A 54 -6.05 4.45 -1.80
N LEU A 55 -4.81 3.96 -1.92
CA LEU A 55 -4.08 3.37 -0.80
C LEU A 55 -3.76 4.43 0.27
N ALA A 56 -3.34 5.63 -0.14
CA ALA A 56 -3.11 6.75 0.76
C ALA A 56 -4.38 7.17 1.51
N ALA A 57 -5.53 7.22 0.81
CA ALA A 57 -6.80 7.56 1.42
C ALA A 57 -7.27 6.49 2.42
N GLN A 58 -7.09 5.21 2.11
CA GLN A 58 -7.46 4.10 2.98
C GLN A 58 -6.57 4.01 4.23
N LEU A 59 -5.26 4.22 4.09
CA LEU A 59 -4.30 4.17 5.19
C LEU A 59 -4.19 5.49 5.97
N GLY A 60 -4.80 6.56 5.47
CA GLY A 60 -4.70 7.90 6.07
C GLY A 60 -3.26 8.44 6.05
N VAL A 61 -2.51 8.17 4.98
CA VAL A 61 -1.12 8.64 4.82
C VAL A 61 -0.95 9.57 3.63
N ALA A 62 0.18 10.29 3.61
CA ALA A 62 0.50 11.15 2.50
C ALA A 62 0.77 10.31 1.23
N ARG A 63 0.27 10.79 0.09
CA ARG A 63 0.53 10.19 -1.24
C ARG A 63 2.02 10.03 -1.54
N GLY A 64 2.84 10.97 -1.04
CA GLY A 64 4.31 10.92 -1.17
C GLY A 64 4.92 9.71 -0.46
N THR A 65 4.36 9.29 0.68
CA THR A 65 4.80 8.11 1.42
C THR A 65 4.56 6.84 0.61
N VAL A 66 3.34 6.69 0.06
CA VAL A 66 3.00 5.54 -0.78
C VAL A 66 3.87 5.48 -2.03
N ARG A 67 4.10 6.63 -2.67
CA ARG A 67 4.97 6.69 -3.84
C ARG A 67 6.40 6.32 -3.51
N ALA A 68 6.96 6.83 -2.41
CA ALA A 68 8.30 6.45 -1.97
C ALA A 68 8.41 4.95 -1.68
N SER A 69 7.40 4.32 -1.11
CA SER A 69 7.38 2.86 -0.90
C SER A 69 7.39 2.08 -2.22
N TYR A 70 6.62 2.51 -3.21
CA TYR A 70 6.62 1.89 -4.55
C TYR A 70 7.94 2.11 -5.29
N ASP A 71 8.55 3.28 -5.13
CA ASP A 71 9.87 3.59 -5.70
C ASP A 71 10.97 2.68 -5.13
N MET A 72 10.82 2.22 -3.89
CA MET A 72 11.75 1.28 -3.25
C MET A 72 11.51 -0.20 -3.62
N LEU A 73 10.44 -0.51 -4.36
CA LEU A 73 10.06 -1.87 -4.81
C LEU A 73 10.42 -2.12 -6.28
N VAL A 74 10.82 -1.09 -7.04
CA VAL A 74 11.13 -1.15 -8.47
C VAL A 74 12.58 -1.48 -8.75
#